data_AF-A0A7Y1MST1-F1
#
_entry.id   AF-A0A7Y1MST1-F1
#
_cell.length_a   1.000
_cell.length_b   1.000
_cell.length_c   1.000
_cell.angle_alpha   90.00
_cell.angle_beta   90.00
_cell.angle_gamma   90.00
#
_symmetry.space_group_name_H-M   'P 1'
#
loop_
_entity.id
_entity.type
_entity.pdbx_description
1 polymer ?
#
loop_
_entity_poly.entity_id
_entity_poly.type
_entity_poly.pdbx_seq_one_letter_code
_entity_poly.pdbx_strand_id
1 'polypeptide(L)'
;MPIKRYLVEFFIALAAYVVAVLVSTYFLADTPEGAGKIALALVPVIPLVAMALVAIRQLGRMDEMGRKIQLEALGIAFICTALITFSYGFLETAGLPRLSMFFVWPIMGGIWAIATVIGARRYR
;
A
#
# COMPACT_ATOMS: atom_id res chain seq x y z
N MET A 1 -3.25 14.35 -16.73
CA MET A 1 -2.38 13.37 -17.37
C MET A 1 -3.31 12.39 -18.02
N PRO A 2 -3.05 12.00 -19.27
CA PRO A 2 -3.76 10.87 -19.85
C PRO A 2 -3.50 9.65 -18.96
N ILE A 3 -4.52 8.78 -18.77
CA ILE A 3 -4.44 7.53 -17.97
C ILE A 3 -3.17 6.73 -18.27
N LYS A 4 -2.72 6.75 -19.54
CA LYS A 4 -1.48 6.12 -19.99
C LYS A 4 -0.24 6.63 -19.23
N ARG A 5 -0.12 7.94 -18.99
CA ARG A 5 1.03 8.52 -18.30
C ARG A 5 1.03 8.21 -16.80
N TYR A 6 -0.15 8.19 -16.17
CA TYR A 6 -0.29 7.73 -14.78
C TYR A 6 0.16 6.28 -14.63
N LEU A 7 -0.30 5.38 -15.51
CA LEU A 7 0.10 3.98 -15.47
C LEU A 7 1.61 3.82 -15.66
N VAL A 8 2.19 4.53 -16.62
CA VAL A 8 3.65 4.50 -16.83
C VAL A 8 4.41 5.00 -15.60
N GLU A 9 4.02 6.13 -15.00
CA GLU A 9 4.67 6.64 -13.77
C GLU A 9 4.52 5.67 -12.60
N PHE A 10 3.35 5.04 -12.45
CA PHE A 10 3.10 4.03 -11.42
C PHE A 10 3.92 2.77 -11.65
N PHE A 11 3.98 2.24 -12.88
CA PHE A 11 4.77 1.05 -13.22
C PHE A 11 6.28 1.30 -13.12
N ILE A 12 6.75 2.51 -13.44
CA ILE A 12 8.15 2.90 -13.22
C ILE A 12 8.45 2.90 -11.72
N ALA A 13 7.57 3.49 -10.90
CA ALA A 13 7.75 3.51 -9.46
C ALA A 13 7.67 2.09 -8.84
N LEU A 14 6.79 1.23 -9.38
CA LEU A 14 6.72 -0.18 -9.00
C LEU A 14 8.00 -0.95 -9.38
N ALA A 15 8.52 -0.74 -10.58
CA ALA A 15 9.77 -1.35 -11.01
C ALA A 15 10.94 -0.88 -10.13
N ALA A 16 10.99 0.42 -9.81
CA ALA A 16 11.97 0.98 -8.88
C ALA A 16 11.83 0.38 -7.47
N TYR A 17 10.61 0.15 -7.00
CA TYR A 17 10.35 -0.55 -5.74
C TYR A 17 10.88 -1.98 -5.76
N VAL A 18 10.57 -2.76 -6.80
CA VAL A 18 11.06 -4.15 -6.93
C VAL A 18 12.59 -4.19 -6.96
N VAL A 19 13.22 -3.32 -7.75
CA VAL A 19 14.69 -3.22 -7.80
C VAL A 19 15.25 -2.83 -6.43
N ALA A 20 14.66 -1.85 -5.76
CA ALA A 20 15.10 -1.41 -4.43
C ALA A 20 15.00 -2.53 -3.39
N VAL A 21 13.93 -3.34 -3.43
CA VAL A 21 13.78 -4.52 -2.56
C VAL A 21 14.88 -5.53 -2.85
N LEU A 22 15.11 -5.91 -4.11
CA LEU A 22 16.14 -6.89 -4.48
C LEU A 22 17.56 -6.44 -4.09
N VAL A 23 17.86 -5.16 -4.32
CA VAL A 23 19.15 -4.57 -3.92
C VAL A 23 19.27 -4.57 -2.40
N SER A 24 18.25 -4.08 -1.69
CA SER A 24 18.24 -4.02 -0.23
C SER A 24 18.43 -5.42 0.38
N THR A 25 17.68 -6.43 -0.07
CA THR A 25 17.78 -7.79 0.47
C THR A 25 19.11 -8.47 0.15
N TYR A 26 19.68 -8.24 -1.03
CA TYR A 26 21.00 -8.77 -1.40
C TYR A 26 22.10 -8.23 -0.47
N PHE A 27 22.15 -6.90 -0.27
CA PHE A 27 23.17 -6.29 0.58
C PHE A 27 22.92 -6.50 2.08
N LEU A 28 21.66 -6.71 2.49
CA LEU A 28 21.31 -6.95 3.90
C LEU A 28 21.89 -8.25 4.46
N ALA A 29 22.16 -9.25 3.60
CA ALA A 29 22.69 -10.54 4.00
C ALA A 29 24.07 -10.42 4.67
N ASP A 30 24.92 -9.53 4.15
CA ASP A 30 26.31 -9.37 4.58
C ASP A 30 26.55 -8.14 5.48
N THR A 31 25.50 -7.36 5.76
CA THR A 31 25.63 -6.10 6.52
C THR A 31 25.58 -6.37 8.05
N PRO A 32 26.60 -5.94 8.81
CA PRO A 32 26.61 -6.01 10.27
C PRO A 32 25.45 -5.25 10.91
N GLU A 33 25.07 -5.64 12.13
CA GLU A 33 24.03 -4.92 12.87
C GLU A 33 24.46 -3.47 13.16
N GLY A 34 23.54 -2.52 12.96
CA GLY A 34 23.79 -1.10 13.18
C GLY A 34 22.92 -0.21 12.31
N ALA A 35 23.16 1.10 12.39
CA ALA A 35 22.38 2.13 11.68
C ALA A 35 22.42 1.94 10.14
N GLY A 36 23.53 1.46 9.58
CA GLY A 36 23.66 1.18 8.14
C GLY A 36 22.70 0.09 7.65
N LYS A 37 22.50 -0.97 8.45
CA LYS A 37 21.56 -2.06 8.15
C LYS A 37 20.12 -1.56 8.14
N ILE A 38 19.76 -0.70 9.10
CA ILE A 38 18.44 -0.08 9.18
C ILE A 38 18.21 0.84 7.96
N ALA A 39 19.19 1.69 7.63
CA ALA A 39 19.10 2.57 6.47
C ALA A 39 18.90 1.77 5.17
N LEU A 40 19.65 0.67 5.00
CA LEU A 40 19.52 -0.22 3.85
C LEU A 40 18.14 -0.91 3.77
N ALA A 41 17.60 -1.36 4.92
CA ALA A 41 16.27 -1.95 4.99
C ALA A 41 15.14 -0.96 4.64
N LEU A 42 15.37 0.34 4.81
CA LEU A 42 14.42 1.40 4.48
C LEU A 42 14.54 1.94 3.05
N VAL A 43 15.55 1.53 2.27
CA VAL A 43 15.71 1.95 0.86
C VAL A 43 14.44 1.73 0.03
N PRO A 44 13.70 0.60 0.15
CA PRO A 44 12.45 0.39 -0.59
C PRO A 44 11.32 1.36 -0.25
N VAL A 45 11.42 2.09 0.87
CA VAL A 45 10.41 3.08 1.26
C VAL A 45 10.43 4.30 0.32
N ILE A 46 11.58 4.66 -0.25
CA ILE A 46 11.71 5.80 -1.17
C ILE A 46 10.81 5.63 -2.40
N PRO A 47 10.90 4.53 -3.17
CA PRO A 47 9.98 4.31 -4.29
C PRO A 47 8.53 4.11 -3.83
N LEU A 48 8.29 3.56 -2.62
CA LEU A 48 6.95 3.46 -2.04
C LEU A 48 6.31 4.85 -1.84
N VAL A 49 7.08 5.84 -1.35
CA VAL A 49 6.65 7.23 -1.23
C VAL A 49 6.36 7.83 -2.60
N ALA A 50 7.19 7.56 -3.61
CA ALA A 50 6.92 8.01 -4.97
C ALA A 50 5.60 7.44 -5.53
N MET A 51 5.33 6.16 -5.32
CA MET A 51 4.04 5.53 -5.67
C MET A 51 2.86 6.21 -4.96
N ALA A 52 3.01 6.49 -3.66
CA ALA A 52 1.97 7.18 -2.88
C ALA A 52 1.69 8.59 -3.43
N LEU A 53 2.72 9.36 -3.78
CA LEU A 53 2.57 10.68 -4.39
C LEU A 53 1.86 10.62 -5.75
N VAL A 54 2.16 9.61 -6.56
CA VAL A 54 1.47 9.38 -7.85
C VAL A 54 -0.02 9.08 -7.61
N ALA A 55 -0.34 8.24 -6.62
CA ALA A 55 -1.72 7.93 -6.25
C ALA A 55 -2.48 9.16 -5.72
N ILE A 56 -1.88 9.94 -4.82
CA ILE A 56 -2.47 11.17 -4.26
C ILE A 56 -2.75 12.19 -5.38
N ARG A 57 -1.80 12.39 -6.29
CA ARG A 57 -1.99 13.26 -7.45
C ARG A 57 -3.13 12.78 -8.34
N GLN A 58 -3.29 11.47 -8.51
CA GLN A 58 -4.37 10.92 -9.30
C GLN A 58 -5.73 11.14 -8.64
N LEU A 59 -5.85 10.94 -7.32
CA LEU A 59 -7.08 11.23 -6.55
C LEU A 59 -7.51 12.70 -6.68
N GLY A 60 -6.56 13.63 -6.64
CA GLY A 60 -6.84 15.06 -6.80
C GLY A 60 -7.27 15.48 -8.21
N ARG A 61 -7.15 14.60 -9.20
CA ARG A 61 -7.53 14.85 -10.60
C ARG A 61 -8.83 14.17 -11.02
N MET A 62 -9.42 13.38 -10.13
CA MET A 62 -10.73 12.77 -10.37
C MET A 62 -11.80 13.85 -10.33
N ASP A 63 -12.90 13.59 -11.03
CA ASP A 63 -14.13 14.36 -10.86
C ASP A 63 -14.69 14.17 -9.45
N GLU A 64 -15.71 14.97 -9.10
CA GLU A 64 -16.32 14.92 -7.76
C GLU A 64 -16.87 13.54 -7.43
N MET A 65 -17.47 12.88 -8.43
CA MET A 65 -18.07 11.56 -8.31
C MET A 65 -17.04 10.47 -8.07
N GLY A 66 -15.96 10.44 -8.87
CA GLY A 66 -14.85 9.52 -8.71
C GLY A 66 -14.14 9.72 -7.37
N ARG A 67 -13.92 10.98 -6.96
CA ARG A 67 -13.34 11.30 -5.65
C ARG A 67 -14.25 10.84 -4.49
N LYS A 68 -15.57 11.00 -4.61
CA LYS A 68 -16.53 10.51 -3.62
C LYS A 68 -16.46 8.99 -3.47
N ILE A 69 -16.48 8.26 -4.58
CA ILE A 69 -16.36 6.79 -4.57
C ILE A 69 -15.07 6.35 -3.87
N GLN A 70 -13.95 7.02 -4.19
CA GLN A 70 -12.66 6.70 -3.58
C GLN A 70 -12.63 6.98 -2.08
N LEU A 71 -13.21 8.11 -1.63
CA LEU A 71 -13.29 8.44 -0.21
C LEU A 71 -14.16 7.44 0.57
N GLU A 72 -15.31 7.07 0.03
CA GLU A 72 -16.17 6.03 0.63
C GLU A 72 -15.45 4.68 0.69
N ALA A 73 -14.79 4.28 -0.40
CA ALA A 73 -14.03 3.03 -0.47
C ALA A 73 -12.84 3.01 0.51
N LEU A 74 -12.11 4.11 0.64
CA LEU A 74 -11.02 4.25 1.61
C LEU A 74 -11.54 4.22 3.04
N GLY A 75 -12.69 4.83 3.33
CA GLY A 75 -13.33 4.77 4.65
C GLY A 75 -13.72 3.33 5.04
N ILE A 76 -14.33 2.59 4.11
CA ILE A 76 -14.67 1.17 4.32
C ILE A 76 -13.39 0.35 4.53
N ALA A 77 -12.39 0.53 3.68
CA ALA A 77 -11.12 -0.18 3.79
C ALA A 77 -10.42 0.10 5.12
N PHE A 78 -10.42 1.34 5.58
CA PHE A 78 -9.85 1.74 6.87
C PHE A 78 -10.53 1.02 8.03
N ILE A 79 -11.86 1.11 8.12
CA ILE A 79 -12.63 0.52 9.23
C ILE A 79 -12.48 -1.01 9.24
N CYS A 80 -12.67 -1.66 8.09
CA CYS A 80 -12.57 -3.11 8.00
C CYS A 80 -11.15 -3.62 8.29
N THR A 81 -10.12 -2.92 7.80
CA THR A 81 -8.73 -3.30 8.10
C THR A 81 -8.41 -3.12 9.58
N ALA A 82 -8.86 -2.02 10.20
CA ALA A 82 -8.67 -1.80 11.63
C ALA A 82 -9.34 -2.91 12.46
N LEU A 83 -10.58 -3.27 12.13
CA LEU A 83 -11.28 -4.38 12.79
C LEU A 83 -10.54 -5.71 12.63
N ILE A 84 -10.14 -6.08 11.41
CA ILE A 84 -9.44 -7.34 11.14
C ILE A 84 -8.10 -7.39 11.88
N THR A 85 -7.31 -6.31 11.80
CA THR A 85 -5.97 -6.26 12.41
C THR A 85 -6.03 -6.24 13.93
N PHE A 86 -7.00 -5.53 14.53
CA PHE A 86 -7.21 -5.56 15.98
C PHE A 86 -7.73 -6.91 16.46
N SER A 87 -8.69 -7.51 15.76
CA SER A 87 -9.14 -8.87 16.05
C SER A 87 -7.98 -9.85 16.01
N TYR A 88 -7.08 -9.74 15.02
CA TYR A 88 -5.89 -10.58 14.97
C TYR A 88 -4.91 -10.30 16.11
N GLY A 89 -4.70 -9.03 16.48
CA GLY A 89 -3.90 -8.68 17.65
C GLY A 89 -4.42 -9.30 18.95
N PHE A 90 -5.75 -9.40 19.13
CA PHE A 90 -6.32 -10.14 20.25
C PHE A 90 -6.07 -11.65 20.14
N LEU A 91 -6.14 -12.23 18.94
CA LEU A 91 -5.81 -13.63 18.73
C LEU A 91 -4.34 -13.95 19.04
N GLU A 92 -3.41 -13.02 18.82
CA GLU A 92 -2.02 -13.17 19.25
C GLU A 92 -1.91 -13.35 20.78
N THR A 93 -2.77 -12.66 21.56
CA THR A 93 -2.82 -12.85 23.03
C THR A 93 -3.34 -14.22 23.44
N ALA A 94 -4.11 -14.88 22.57
CA ALA A 94 -4.62 -16.24 22.74
C ALA A 94 -3.62 -17.32 22.27
N GLY A 95 -2.43 -16.94 21.80
CA GLY A 95 -1.35 -17.87 21.40
C GLY A 95 -1.21 -18.08 19.89
N LEU A 96 -1.90 -17.31 19.05
CA LEU A 96 -1.65 -17.34 17.59
C LEU A 96 -0.29 -16.72 17.25
N PRO A 97 0.34 -17.13 16.13
CA PRO A 97 1.64 -16.61 15.71
C PRO A 97 1.55 -15.13 15.29
N ARG A 98 2.63 -14.39 15.50
CA ARG A 98 2.71 -13.00 15.03
C ARG A 98 2.75 -12.93 13.52
N LEU A 99 1.88 -12.14 12.93
CA LEU A 99 1.89 -11.88 11.49
C LEU A 99 2.75 -10.66 11.15
N SER A 100 3.32 -10.70 9.94
CA SER A 100 4.07 -9.57 9.41
C SER A 100 3.16 -8.38 9.09
N MET A 101 3.65 -7.16 9.32
CA MET A 101 2.96 -5.92 8.91
C MET A 101 2.70 -5.86 7.39
N PHE A 102 3.41 -6.66 6.59
CA PHE A 102 3.14 -6.81 5.16
C PHE A 102 1.73 -7.34 4.84
N PHE A 103 1.02 -7.98 5.78
CA PHE A 103 -0.37 -8.41 5.59
C PHE A 103 -1.39 -7.27 5.63
N VAL A 104 -1.04 -6.14 6.26
CA VAL A 104 -1.97 -5.00 6.41
C VAL A 104 -2.33 -4.42 5.04
N TRP A 105 -1.35 -4.24 4.16
CA TRP A 105 -1.58 -3.61 2.87
C TRP A 105 -2.45 -4.46 1.93
N PRO A 106 -2.23 -5.78 1.74
CA PRO A 106 -3.12 -6.63 0.95
C PRO A 106 -4.57 -6.66 1.46
N ILE A 107 -4.77 -6.66 2.78
CA ILE A 107 -6.12 -6.60 3.38
C ILE A 107 -6.78 -5.28 3.03
N MET A 108 -6.11 -4.16 3.32
CA MET A 108 -6.62 -2.82 3.06
C MET A 108 -6.87 -2.57 1.56
N GLY A 109 -5.89 -2.91 0.72
CA GLY A 109 -5.94 -2.76 -0.72
C GLY A 109 -7.03 -3.64 -1.34
N GLY A 110 -7.20 -4.87 -0.87
CA GLY A 110 -8.26 -5.78 -1.30
C GLY A 110 -9.64 -5.23 -0.99
N ILE A 111 -9.87 -4.78 0.24
CA ILE A 111 -11.16 -4.19 0.65
C ILE A 111 -11.42 -2.89 -0.13
N TRP A 112 -10.41 -2.03 -0.27
CA TRP A 112 -10.51 -0.78 -1.04
C TRP A 112 -10.86 -1.05 -2.51
N ALA A 113 -10.23 -2.03 -3.14
CA ALA A 113 -10.52 -2.40 -4.53
C ALA A 113 -11.97 -2.89 -4.68
N ILE A 114 -12.42 -3.77 -3.78
CA ILE A 114 -13.80 -4.28 -3.78
C ILE A 114 -14.81 -3.13 -3.58
N ALA A 115 -14.59 -2.29 -2.57
CA ALA A 115 -15.46 -1.16 -2.27
C ALA A 115 -15.51 -0.14 -3.42
N THR A 116 -14.37 0.10 -4.09
CA THR A 116 -14.29 0.96 -5.28
C THR A 116 -15.13 0.40 -6.43
N VAL A 117 -15.03 -0.90 -6.71
CA VAL A 117 -15.81 -1.55 -7.78
C VAL A 117 -17.32 -1.50 -7.47
N ILE A 118 -17.71 -1.73 -6.22
CA ILE A 118 -19.12 -1.64 -5.79
C ILE A 118 -19.64 -0.21 -5.95
N GLY A 119 -18.88 0.79 -5.47
CA GLY A 119 -19.25 2.20 -5.62
C GLY A 119 -19.37 2.62 -7.08
N ALA A 120 -18.41 2.24 -7.92
CA ALA A 120 -18.45 2.53 -9.35
C ALA A 120 -19.64 1.89 -10.08
N ARG A 121 -20.13 0.73 -9.63
CA ARG A 121 -21.33 0.08 -10.19
C ARG A 121 -22.63 0.72 -9.72
N ARG A 122 -22.70 1.21 -8.48
CA ARG A 122 -23.90 1.85 -7.92
C ARG A 122 -24.24 3.19 -8.57
N TYR A 123 -23.21 3.86 -9.06
CA TYR A 123 -23.25 5.23 -9.58
C TYR A 123 -23.19 5.30 -11.12
N ARG A 124 -23.12 4.15 -11.80
CA ARG A 124 -23.42 4.01 -13.23
C ARG A 124 -24.91 3.86 -13.45
#